data_AF-A0A2R5E6W2-F1
#
_entry.id   AF-A0A2R5E6W2-F1
#
_cell.length_a   1.000
_cell.length_b   1.000
_cell.length_c   1.000
_cell.angle_alpha   90.00
_cell.angle_beta   90.00
_cell.angle_gamma   90.00
#
_symmetry.space_group_name_H-M   'P 1'
#
loop_
_entity.id
_entity.type
_entity.pdbx_description
1 polymer ?
#
loop_
_entity_poly.entity_id
_entity_poly.type
_entity_poly.pdbx_seq_one_letter_code
_entity_poly.pdbx_strand_id
1 'polypeptide(L)'
;MAALFATELEPHFQREEAELLPALLTVGESVLVSRTLAEHEVLRNLARRIEAGDRAALAPFAEALADHVRFEERELFERAQMYPVYGAG
;
A
#
# COMPACT_ATOMS: atom_id res chain seq x y z
N MET A 1 6.98 -13.76 10.08
CA MET A 1 6.76 -12.34 9.73
C MET A 1 7.36 -12.01 8.37
N ALA A 2 8.65 -12.30 8.12
CA ALA A 2 9.25 -12.21 6.78
C ALA A 2 8.45 -12.97 5.69
N ALA A 3 8.03 -14.21 5.97
CA ALA A 3 7.22 -14.98 5.04
C ALA A 3 5.88 -14.31 4.67
N LEU A 4 5.17 -13.70 5.64
CA LEU A 4 3.89 -13.04 5.41
C LEU A 4 4.03 -11.80 4.51
N PHE A 5 5.14 -11.06 4.64
CA PHE A 5 5.39 -9.91 3.79
C PHE A 5 5.60 -10.33 2.33
N ALA A 6 6.46 -11.34 2.11
CA ALA A 6 6.78 -11.82 0.78
C ALA A 6 5.61 -12.53 0.09
N THR A 7 4.72 -13.20 0.85
CA THR A 7 3.62 -13.98 0.25
C THR A 7 2.31 -13.21 0.11
N GLU A 8 2.07 -12.19 0.95
CA GLU A 8 0.78 -11.48 0.95
C GLU A 8 0.93 -9.99 0.63
N LEU A 9 1.83 -9.27 1.30
CA LEU A 9 1.92 -7.80 1.20
C LEU A 9 2.58 -7.32 -0.09
N GLU A 10 3.72 -7.89 -0.48
CA GLU A 10 4.38 -7.46 -1.71
C GLU A 10 3.52 -7.72 -2.97
N PRO A 11 2.89 -8.90 -3.15
CA PRO A 11 1.96 -9.11 -4.26
C PRO A 11 0.76 -8.14 -4.25
N HIS A 12 0.28 -7.75 -3.07
CA HIS A 12 -0.78 -6.76 -2.94
C HIS A 12 -0.32 -5.38 -3.44
N PHE A 13 0.82 -4.87 -2.96
CA PHE A 13 1.37 -3.58 -3.41
C PHE A 13 1.59 -3.55 -4.93
N GLN A 14 2.11 -4.65 -5.50
CA GLN A 14 2.35 -4.73 -6.95
C GLN A 14 1.06 -4.62 -7.76
N ARG A 15 -0.04 -5.24 -7.30
CA ARG A 15 -1.34 -5.14 -7.98
C ARG A 15 -1.86 -3.71 -7.94
N GLU A 16 -1.77 -3.04 -6.79
CA GLU A 16 -2.21 -1.66 -6.70
C GLU A 16 -1.38 -0.73 -7.58
N GLU A 17 -0.05 -0.87 -7.55
CA GLU A 17 0.88 -0.07 -8.34
C GLU A 17 0.72 -0.31 -9.85
N ALA A 18 0.33 -1.51 -10.27
CA ALA A 18 0.13 -1.87 -11.67
C ALA A 18 -1.28 -1.53 -12.20
N GLU A 19 -2.29 -1.55 -11.33
CA GLU A 19 -3.70 -1.48 -11.75
C GLU A 19 -4.42 -0.27 -11.12
N LEU A 20 -4.48 -0.20 -9.78
CA LEU A 20 -5.25 0.81 -9.05
C LEU A 20 -4.70 2.23 -9.21
N LEU A 21 -3.42 2.40 -8.90
CA LEU A 21 -2.79 3.72 -8.87
C LEU A 21 -2.72 4.37 -10.25
N PRO A 22 -2.40 3.66 -11.35
CA PRO A 22 -2.47 4.23 -12.68
C PRO A 22 -3.87 4.76 -13.03
N ALA A 23 -4.93 4.02 -12.70
CA ALA A 23 -6.29 4.48 -13.00
C ALA A 23 -6.67 5.71 -12.16
N LEU A 24 -6.34 5.73 -10.88
CA LEU A 24 -6.52 6.91 -10.02
C LEU A 24 -5.76 8.13 -10.56
N LEU A 25 -4.56 7.93 -11.10
CA LEU A 25 -3.80 9.00 -11.73
C LEU A 25 -4.51 9.56 -12.97
N THR A 26 -5.18 8.73 -13.78
CA THR A 26 -5.93 9.20 -14.97
C THR A 26 -7.11 10.11 -14.61
N VAL A 27 -7.67 9.97 -13.42
CA VAL A 27 -8.78 10.80 -12.91
C VAL A 27 -8.31 11.95 -12.02
N GLY A 28 -6.99 12.17 -11.93
CA GLY A 28 -6.39 13.33 -11.27
C GLY A 28 -6.02 13.13 -9.81
N GLU A 29 -6.16 11.92 -9.25
CA GLU A 29 -5.90 11.60 -7.84
C GLU A 29 -4.40 11.43 -7.52
N SER A 30 -3.57 12.32 -8.05
CA SER A 30 -2.10 12.29 -7.92
C SER A 30 -1.60 12.33 -6.48
N VAL A 31 -2.34 12.99 -5.57
CA VAL A 31 -2.00 13.06 -4.14
C VAL A 31 -2.16 11.70 -3.46
N LEU A 32 -3.28 11.02 -3.73
CA LEU A 32 -3.53 9.67 -3.20
C LEU A 32 -2.49 8.69 -3.74
N VAL A 33 -2.23 8.73 -5.05
CA VAL A 33 -1.21 7.88 -5.69
C VAL A 33 0.17 8.09 -5.08
N SER A 34 0.59 9.35 -4.91
CA SER A 34 1.91 9.67 -4.35
C SER A 34 2.03 9.21 -2.90
N ARG A 35 0.96 9.34 -2.12
CA ARG A 35 0.91 8.85 -0.73
C ARG A 35 1.03 7.33 -0.66
N THR A 36 0.24 6.60 -1.45
CA THR A 36 0.28 5.13 -1.46
C THR A 36 1.68 4.62 -1.80
N LEU A 37 2.31 5.16 -2.86
CA LEU A 37 3.67 4.78 -3.25
C LEU A 37 4.70 5.03 -2.14
N ALA A 38 4.60 6.17 -1.45
CA ALA A 38 5.50 6.50 -0.34
C ALA A 38 5.30 5.56 0.86
N GLU A 39 4.05 5.23 1.22
CA GLU A 39 3.74 4.28 2.29
C GLU A 39 4.24 2.87 1.95
N HIS A 40 4.08 2.40 0.69
CA HIS A 40 4.63 1.13 0.23
C HIS A 40 6.15 1.09 0.32
N GLU A 41 6.85 2.16 -0.07
CA GLU A 41 8.31 2.22 0.03
C GLU A 41 8.78 2.09 1.49
N VAL A 42 8.11 2.79 2.41
CA VAL A 42 8.38 2.71 3.85
C VAL A 42 8.18 1.29 4.36
N LEU A 43 7.08 0.64 4.00
CA LEU A 43 6.77 -0.72 4.41
C LEU A 43 7.78 -1.73 3.87
N ARG A 44 8.16 -1.61 2.59
CA ARG A 44 9.22 -2.42 1.98
C ARG A 44 10.58 -2.21 2.66
N ASN A 45 10.93 -0.98 3.02
CA ASN A 45 12.17 -0.69 3.73
C ASN A 45 12.20 -1.36 5.11
N LEU A 46 11.13 -1.19 5.88
CA LEU A 46 11.00 -1.79 7.21
C LEU A 46 10.99 -3.32 7.15
N ALA A 47 10.33 -3.91 6.15
CA ALA A 47 10.36 -5.36 5.91
C ALA A 47 11.79 -5.87 5.64
N ARG A 48 12.55 -5.21 4.76
CA ARG A 48 13.97 -5.56 4.50
C ARG A 48 14.83 -5.48 5.77
N ARG A 49 14.59 -4.49 6.63
CA ARG A 49 15.29 -4.36 7.92
C ARG A 49 14.96 -5.53 8.85
N ILE A 50 13.68 -5.91 8.94
CA ILE A 50 13.23 -7.07 9.73
C ILE A 50 13.89 -8.36 9.21
N GLU A 51 13.96 -8.54 7.90
CA GLU A 51 14.64 -9.69 7.26
C GLU A 51 16.14 -9.72 7.57
N ALA A 52 16.79 -8.55 7.62
CA ALA A 52 18.18 -8.41 8.03
C ALA A 52 18.41 -8.62 9.55
N GLY A 53 17.36 -8.92 10.32
CA GLY A 53 17.43 -9.21 11.75
C GLY A 53 17.24 -8.01 12.68
N ASP A 54 16.92 -6.83 12.14
CA ASP A 54 16.61 -5.65 12.94
C ASP A 54 15.23 -5.77 13.61
N ARG A 55 15.23 -6.27 14.85
CA ARG A 55 14.00 -6.40 15.65
C ARG A 55 13.37 -5.05 16.00
N ALA A 56 14.13 -3.95 16.01
CA ALA A 56 13.58 -2.64 16.31
C ALA A 56 12.67 -2.11 15.18
N ALA A 57 12.78 -2.67 13.97
CA ALA A 57 11.91 -2.34 12.85
C ALA A 57 10.51 -2.98 12.95
N LEU A 58 10.28 -3.96 13.84
CA LEU A 58 9.00 -4.66 13.96
C LEU A 58 7.85 -3.74 14.40
N ALA A 59 8.06 -2.90 15.42
CA ALA A 59 7.02 -2.01 15.93
C ALA A 59 6.68 -0.90 14.92
N PRO A 60 7.66 -0.17 14.33
CA PRO A 60 7.39 0.78 13.26
C PRO A 60 6.70 0.15 12.04
N PHE A 61 7.06 -1.09 11.68
CA PHE A 61 6.40 -1.80 10.59
C PHE A 61 4.92 -2.06 10.89
N ALA A 62 4.60 -2.55 12.09
CA ALA A 62 3.23 -2.82 12.48
C ALA A 62 2.37 -1.54 12.53
N GLU A 63 2.95 -0.44 13.02
CA GLU A 63 2.29 0.87 13.04
C GLU A 63 2.05 1.40 11.62
N ALA A 64 3.09 1.43 10.79
CA ALA A 64 2.97 1.87 9.41
C ALA A 64 1.96 1.04 8.61
N LEU A 65 1.93 -0.28 8.83
CA LEU A 65 0.99 -1.16 8.13
C LEU A 65 -0.45 -0.91 8.58
N ALA A 66 -0.68 -0.71 9.88
CA ALA A 66 -2.01 -0.41 10.40
C ALA A 66 -2.52 0.95 9.89
N ASP A 67 -1.65 1.95 9.79
CA ASP A 67 -2.03 3.27 9.29
C ASP A 67 -2.28 3.25 7.77
N HIS A 68 -1.46 2.50 7.03
CA HIS A 68 -1.63 2.28 5.60
C HIS A 68 -2.98 1.62 5.29
N VAL A 69 -3.31 0.49 5.93
CA VAL A 69 -4.61 -0.20 5.72
C VAL A 69 -5.79 0.73 6.05
N ARG A 70 -5.71 1.51 7.14
CA ARG A 70 -6.78 2.47 7.48
C ARG A 70 -6.92 3.57 6.44
N PHE A 71 -5.81 4.05 5.89
CA PHE A 71 -5.82 5.03 4.82
C PHE A 71 -6.48 4.47 3.57
N GLU A 72 -6.11 3.25 3.18
CA GLU A 72 -6.67 2.60 2.01
C GLU A 72 -8.17 2.43 2.12
N GLU A 73 -8.64 1.86 3.23
CA GLU A 73 -10.06 1.61 3.49
C GLU A 73 -10.89 2.89 3.54
N ARG A 74 -10.36 3.97 4.12
CA ARG A 74 -11.15 5.20 4.39
C ARG A 74 -11.04 6.26 3.33
N GLU A 75 -9.96 6.25 2.55
CA GLU A 75 -9.65 7.32 1.61
C GLU A 75 -9.42 6.78 0.20
N LEU A 76 -8.45 5.86 0.02
CA LEU A 76 -8.04 5.40 -1.31
C LEU A 76 -9.17 4.64 -2.02
N PHE A 77 -9.71 3.61 -1.38
CA PHE A 77 -10.73 2.73 -1.97
C PHE A 77 -12.08 3.41 -2.06
N GLU A 78 -12.46 4.23 -1.07
CA GLU A 78 -13.65 5.07 -1.16
C GLU A 78 -13.59 5.99 -2.38
N ARG A 79 -12.42 6.60 -2.64
CA ARG A 79 -12.24 7.43 -3.83
C ARG A 79 -12.26 6.62 -5.12
N ALA A 80 -11.60 5.47 -5.16
CA ALA A 80 -11.57 4.60 -6.34
C ALA A 80 -12.98 4.15 -6.78
N GLN A 81 -13.85 3.83 -5.82
CA GLN A 81 -15.24 3.42 -6.07
C GLN A 81 -16.11 4.53 -6.67
N MET A 82 -15.74 5.80 -6.53
CA MET A 82 -16.46 6.92 -7.16
C MET A 82 -16.25 6.99 -8.67
N TYR A 83 -15.28 6.25 -9.22
CA TYR A 83 -14.96 6.26 -10.63
C TYR A 83 -15.42 4.96 -11.32
N PRO A 84 -16.14 5.05 -12.45
CA PRO A 84 -16.76 3.90 -13.12
C PRO A 84 -15.77 2.85 -13.65
N VAL A 85 -14.45 3.11 -13.63
CA VAL A 85 -13.42 2.12 -13.95
C VAL A 85 -13.37 0.97 -12.93
N TYR A 86 -13.89 1.17 -11.70
CA TYR A 86 -13.91 0.14 -10.64
C TYR A 86 -15.32 -0.30 -10.20
N GLY A 87 -16.37 0.25 -10.80
CA GLY A 87 -17.78 0.00 -10.42
C GLY A 87 -18.53 -1.03 -11.28
N ALA A 88 -17.90 -1.63 -12.28
CA ALA A 88 -18.53 -2.63 -13.13
C ALA A 88 -17.54 -3.70 -13.58
N GLY A 89 -17.56 -4.82 -12.87
CA GLY A 89 -17.01 -6.12 -13.24
C GLY A 89 -17.84 -7.21 -12.56
#